data_AF-A0A948KFW7-F1
#
_entry.id   AF-A0A948KFW7-F1
#
_cell.length_a   1.000
_cell.length_b   1.000
_cell.length_c   1.000
_cell.angle_alpha   90.00
_cell.angle_beta   90.00
_cell.angle_gamma   90.00
#
_symmetry.space_group_name_H-M   'P 1'
#
loop_
_entity.id
_entity.type
_entity.pdbx_description
1 polymer ?
#
loop_
_entity_poly.entity_id
_entity_poly.type
_entity_poly.pdbx_seq_one_letter_code
_entity_poly.pdbx_strand_id
1 'polypeptide(L)'
;KRKIAADFERHISEKLLANNDFEVPTSYVERQIYYMMADTQQRMAAGGMDPKRAADFSFKLHDQFREEAIKIVKTTLLLKNIARKEALTVGEDEVEKEIREIAAQRSQDYGTLKKSLEKDDLTENVRSKLLSRKTYELLEEKATITSIRKENSKIPEKGK
;
A
#
# COMPACT_ATOMS: atom_id res chain seq x y z
N LYS A 1 11.89 6.91 12.00
CA LYS A 1 10.51 6.48 12.32
C LYS A 1 9.81 5.85 11.10
N ARG A 2 9.59 6.58 9.98
CA ARG A 2 8.88 6.05 8.78
C ARG A 2 9.48 4.76 8.17
N LYS A 3 10.80 4.62 8.15
CA LYS A 3 11.48 3.41 7.64
C LYS A 3 11.20 2.15 8.48
N ILE A 4 11.11 2.31 9.81
CA ILE A 4 10.85 1.20 10.74
C ILE A 4 9.41 0.69 10.57
N ALA A 5 8.43 1.60 10.45
CA ALA A 5 7.04 1.24 10.19
C ALA A 5 6.88 0.48 8.86
N ALA A 6 7.50 0.98 7.78
CA ALA A 6 7.45 0.30 6.48
C ALA A 6 8.11 -1.10 6.50
N ASP A 7 9.24 -1.24 7.18
CA ASP A 7 9.89 -2.54 7.36
C ASP A 7 8.99 -3.49 8.17
N PHE A 8 8.26 -2.99 9.17
CA PHE A 8 7.36 -3.78 10.00
C PHE A 8 6.11 -4.25 9.24
N GLU A 9 5.44 -3.34 8.51
CA GLU A 9 4.32 -3.68 7.62
C GLU A 9 4.69 -4.76 6.60
N ARG A 10 5.91 -4.68 6.03
CA ARG A 10 6.44 -5.72 5.13
C ARG A 10 6.52 -7.07 5.84
N HIS A 11 7.14 -7.14 7.03
CA HIS A 11 7.27 -8.40 7.75
C HIS A 11 5.91 -8.99 8.16
N ILE A 12 4.94 -8.15 8.56
CA ILE A 12 3.56 -8.60 8.82
C ILE A 12 2.98 -9.22 7.55
N SER A 13 3.06 -8.50 6.42
CA SER A 13 2.52 -8.97 5.15
C SER A 13 3.12 -10.31 4.73
N GLU A 14 4.45 -10.44 4.81
CA GLU A 14 5.16 -11.69 4.50
C GLU A 14 4.69 -12.86 5.38
N LYS A 15 4.54 -12.63 6.70
CA LYS A 15 4.02 -13.65 7.62
C LYS A 15 2.57 -14.00 7.35
N LEU A 16 1.73 -13.02 7.03
CA LEU A 16 0.34 -13.25 6.67
C LEU A 16 0.22 -14.11 5.41
N LEU A 17 1.00 -13.80 4.38
CA LEU A 17 1.03 -14.56 3.13
C LEU A 17 1.59 -15.98 3.33
N ALA A 18 2.65 -16.13 4.13
CA ALA A 18 3.26 -17.44 4.37
C ALA A 18 2.33 -18.42 5.13
N ASN A 19 1.45 -17.90 6.00
CA ASN A 19 0.53 -18.71 6.79
C ASN A 19 -0.85 -18.91 6.14
N ASN A 20 -1.12 -18.26 5.01
CA ASN A 20 -2.43 -18.30 4.36
C ASN A 20 -2.25 -18.49 2.85
N ASP A 21 -2.40 -19.73 2.40
CA ASP A 21 -2.43 -20.03 0.97
C ASP A 21 -3.85 -20.03 0.41
N PHE A 22 -4.05 -19.25 -0.64
CA PHE A 22 -5.31 -19.13 -1.36
C PHE A 22 -5.06 -18.50 -2.72
N GLU A 23 -5.93 -18.77 -3.68
CA GLU A 23 -5.89 -18.15 -5.00
C GLU A 23 -6.69 -16.85 -5.02
N VAL A 24 -6.23 -15.91 -5.85
CA VAL A 24 -6.91 -14.62 -6.06
C VAL A 24 -7.50 -14.56 -7.45
N PRO A 25 -8.70 -13.98 -7.64
CA PRO A 25 -9.29 -13.83 -8.96
C PRO A 25 -8.36 -13.07 -9.90
N THR A 26 -8.20 -13.56 -11.13
CA THR A 26 -7.36 -12.91 -12.16
C THR A 26 -7.79 -11.47 -12.40
N SER A 27 -9.10 -11.19 -12.42
CA SER A 27 -9.64 -9.84 -12.57
C SER A 27 -9.18 -8.85 -11.49
N TYR A 28 -8.83 -9.33 -10.29
CA TYR A 28 -8.31 -8.48 -9.21
C TYR A 28 -6.82 -8.22 -9.43
N VAL A 29 -6.08 -9.24 -9.86
CA VAL A 29 -4.65 -9.13 -10.22
C VAL A 29 -4.47 -8.15 -11.39
N GLU A 30 -5.21 -8.32 -12.48
CA GLU A 30 -5.14 -7.44 -13.66
C GLU A 30 -5.44 -5.99 -13.28
N ARG A 31 -6.48 -5.76 -12.47
CA ARG A 31 -6.79 -4.42 -11.96
C ARG A 31 -5.65 -3.82 -11.16
N GLN A 32 -5.00 -4.62 -10.30
CA GLN A 32 -3.85 -4.18 -9.54
C GLN A 32 -2.64 -3.87 -10.43
N ILE A 33 -2.41 -4.67 -11.48
CA ILE A 33 -1.36 -4.39 -12.49
C ILE A 33 -1.62 -3.03 -13.16
N TYR A 34 -2.86 -2.75 -13.58
CA TYR A 34 -3.23 -1.45 -14.16
C TYR A 34 -2.96 -0.28 -13.21
N TYR A 35 -3.26 -0.42 -11.92
CA TYR A 35 -2.93 0.62 -10.94
C TYR A 35 -1.43 0.84 -10.79
N MET A 36 -0.63 -0.23 -10.75
CA MET A 36 0.83 -0.15 -10.66
C MET A 36 1.45 0.48 -11.91
N MET A 37 0.90 0.17 -13.08
CA MET A 37 1.29 0.77 -14.36
C MET A 37 0.97 2.26 -14.39
N ALA A 38 -0.24 2.66 -13.99
CA ALA A 38 -0.64 4.06 -13.95
C ALA A 38 0.22 4.88 -12.99
N ASP A 39 0.51 4.35 -11.79
CA ASP A 39 1.42 4.98 -10.82
C ASP A 39 2.84 5.11 -11.38
N THR A 40 3.36 4.06 -12.04
CA THR A 40 4.69 4.09 -12.66
C THR A 40 4.78 5.15 -13.76
N GLN A 41 3.77 5.20 -14.64
CA GLN A 41 3.68 6.21 -15.69
C GLN A 41 3.66 7.63 -15.09
N GLN A 42 2.84 7.85 -14.05
CA GLN A 42 2.73 9.15 -13.40
C GLN A 42 4.07 9.58 -12.78
N ARG A 43 4.80 8.67 -12.13
CA ARG A 43 6.12 8.94 -11.56
C ARG A 43 7.15 9.28 -12.62
N MET A 44 7.16 8.56 -13.75
CA MET A 44 8.07 8.84 -14.87
C MET A 44 7.79 10.21 -15.49
N ALA A 45 6.51 10.53 -15.72
CA ALA A 45 6.11 11.83 -16.23
C ALA A 45 6.48 12.97 -15.27
N ALA A 46 6.26 12.77 -13.97
CA ALA A 46 6.69 13.73 -12.93
C ALA A 46 8.22 13.90 -12.88
N GLY A 47 8.97 12.87 -13.26
CA GLY A 47 10.43 12.91 -13.42
C GLY A 47 10.92 13.55 -14.73
N GLY A 48 10.03 14.09 -15.56
CA GLY A 48 10.37 14.78 -16.81
C GLY A 48 10.40 13.90 -18.06
N MET A 49 9.98 12.63 -17.97
CA MET A 49 9.80 11.78 -19.16
C MET A 49 8.57 12.22 -19.97
N ASP A 50 8.67 12.15 -21.30
CA ASP A 50 7.51 12.37 -22.17
C ASP A 50 6.35 11.41 -21.82
N PRO A 51 5.09 11.90 -21.70
CA PRO A 51 3.96 11.08 -21.28
C PRO A 51 3.67 9.88 -22.18
N LYS A 52 3.87 9.99 -23.50
CA LYS A 52 3.64 8.86 -24.42
C LYS A 52 4.70 7.79 -24.22
N ARG A 53 5.97 8.20 -24.11
CA ARG A 53 7.06 7.27 -23.78
C ARG A 53 6.88 6.61 -22.42
N ALA A 54 6.43 7.35 -21.42
CA ALA A 54 6.14 6.82 -20.09
C ALA A 54 5.02 5.77 -20.13
N ALA A 55 3.96 6.02 -20.91
CA ALA A 55 2.88 5.06 -21.12
C ALA A 55 3.40 3.78 -21.80
N ASP A 56 4.10 3.91 -22.93
CA ASP A 56 4.67 2.77 -23.68
C ASP A 56 5.61 1.93 -22.81
N PHE A 57 6.43 2.58 -21.98
CA PHE A 57 7.31 1.89 -21.05
C PHE A 57 6.52 1.15 -19.98
N SER A 58 5.51 1.80 -19.38
CA SER A 58 4.66 1.20 -18.36
C SER A 58 3.92 -0.05 -18.86
N PHE A 59 3.42 -0.03 -20.11
CA PHE A 59 2.81 -1.20 -20.74
C PHE A 59 3.74 -2.41 -20.83
N LYS A 60 5.04 -2.18 -21.06
CA LYS A 60 6.03 -3.26 -21.12
C LYS A 60 6.33 -3.90 -19.76
N LEU A 61 5.95 -3.24 -18.67
CA LEU A 61 6.14 -3.77 -17.31
C LEU A 61 4.98 -4.65 -16.84
N HIS A 62 3.91 -4.80 -17.64
CA HIS A 62 2.71 -5.54 -17.27
C HIS A 62 3.01 -6.91 -16.63
N ASP A 63 3.76 -7.75 -17.34
CA ASP A 63 4.06 -9.12 -16.88
C ASP A 63 5.01 -9.12 -15.67
N GLN A 64 5.88 -8.11 -15.58
CA GLN A 64 6.79 -7.95 -14.44
C GLN A 64 6.04 -7.57 -13.16
N PHE A 65 4.89 -6.89 -13.29
CA PHE A 65 4.05 -6.55 -12.13
C PHE A 65 3.17 -7.69 -11.67
N ARG A 66 3.03 -8.78 -12.43
CA ARG A 66 2.08 -9.85 -12.11
C ARG A 66 2.31 -10.47 -10.74
N GLU A 67 3.54 -10.86 -10.43
CA GLU A 67 3.86 -11.50 -9.14
C GLU A 67 3.61 -10.55 -7.96
N GLU A 68 4.02 -9.29 -8.11
CA GLU A 68 3.84 -8.28 -7.07
C GLU A 68 2.36 -7.91 -6.89
N ALA A 69 1.61 -7.80 -7.99
CA ALA A 69 0.18 -7.58 -7.96
C ALA A 69 -0.57 -8.71 -7.23
N ILE A 70 -0.19 -9.97 -7.45
CA ILE A 70 -0.74 -11.11 -6.71
C ILE A 70 -0.51 -10.94 -5.21
N LYS A 71 0.72 -10.60 -4.79
CA LYS A 71 1.04 -10.37 -3.37
C LYS A 71 0.20 -9.23 -2.79
N ILE A 72 0.10 -8.10 -3.49
CA ILE A 72 -0.67 -6.94 -3.03
C ILE A 72 -2.16 -7.30 -2.88
N VAL A 73 -2.74 -8.01 -3.86
CA VAL A 73 -4.15 -8.43 -3.80
C VAL A 73 -4.37 -9.40 -2.65
N LYS A 74 -3.51 -10.41 -2.49
CA LYS A 74 -3.60 -11.36 -1.37
C LYS A 74 -3.53 -10.64 -0.02
N THR A 75 -2.53 -9.79 0.17
CA THR A 75 -2.37 -9.01 1.41
C THR A 75 -3.59 -8.13 1.68
N THR A 76 -4.09 -7.42 0.66
CA THR A 76 -5.27 -6.56 0.81
C THR A 76 -6.51 -7.34 1.24
N LEU A 77 -6.73 -8.53 0.66
CA LEU A 77 -7.86 -9.39 1.03
C LEU A 77 -7.72 -9.94 2.45
N LEU A 78 -6.51 -10.33 2.86
CA LEU A 78 -6.23 -10.76 4.23
C LEU A 78 -6.49 -9.63 5.23
N LEU A 79 -5.97 -8.43 4.99
CA LEU A 79 -6.20 -7.28 5.85
C LEU A 79 -7.69 -6.94 5.96
N LYS A 80 -8.43 -6.94 4.84
CA LYS A 80 -9.88 -6.73 4.86
C LYS A 80 -10.60 -7.79 5.70
N ASN A 81 -10.19 -9.05 5.61
CA ASN A 81 -10.78 -10.12 6.40
C ASN A 81 -10.45 -9.98 7.89
N ILE A 82 -9.22 -9.60 8.24
CA ILE A 82 -8.82 -9.31 9.63
C ILE A 82 -9.64 -8.14 10.17
N ALA A 83 -9.72 -7.04 9.43
CA ALA A 83 -10.52 -5.88 9.78
C ALA A 83 -11.98 -6.26 10.09
N ARG A 84 -12.58 -7.10 9.26
CA ARG A 84 -13.94 -7.61 9.48
C ARG A 84 -14.04 -8.48 10.74
N LYS A 85 -13.10 -9.40 10.95
CA LYS A 85 -13.10 -10.29 12.14
C LYS A 85 -12.94 -9.50 13.44
N GLU A 86 -12.16 -8.44 13.41
CA GLU A 86 -11.88 -7.56 14.54
C GLU A 86 -12.89 -6.40 14.65
N ALA A 87 -13.94 -6.41 13.81
CA ALA A 87 -14.97 -5.37 13.73
C ALA A 87 -14.42 -3.94 13.57
N LEU A 88 -13.28 -3.80 12.90
CA LEU A 88 -12.70 -2.50 12.57
C LEU A 88 -13.58 -1.77 11.57
N THR A 89 -13.87 -0.51 11.87
CA THR A 89 -14.65 0.38 11.01
C THR A 89 -13.92 1.72 10.89
N VAL A 90 -14.23 2.43 9.80
CA VAL A 90 -13.77 3.79 9.56
C VAL A 90 -15.01 4.65 9.47
N GLY A 91 -15.15 5.60 10.39
CA GLY A 91 -16.27 6.53 10.41
C GLY A 91 -16.14 7.61 9.33
N GLU A 92 -17.25 8.27 9.01
CA GLU A 92 -17.26 9.38 8.05
C GLU A 92 -16.33 10.52 8.48
N ASP A 93 -16.28 10.85 9.78
CA ASP A 93 -15.41 11.89 10.32
C ASP A 93 -13.92 11.61 10.07
N GLU A 94 -13.52 10.34 10.11
CA GLU A 94 -12.15 9.92 9.84
C GLU A 94 -11.81 10.04 8.35
N VAL A 95 -12.78 9.69 7.49
CA VAL A 95 -12.65 9.89 6.04
C VAL A 95 -12.53 11.38 5.72
N GLU A 96 -13.39 12.23 6.30
CA GLU A 96 -13.33 13.67 6.12
C GLU A 96 -11.97 14.24 6.56
N LYS A 97 -11.48 13.82 7.73
CA LYS A 97 -10.19 14.24 8.26
C LYS A 97 -9.05 13.86 7.32
N GLU A 98 -9.01 12.62 6.84
CA GLU A 98 -7.98 12.15 5.91
C GLU A 98 -8.03 12.93 4.58
N ILE A 99 -9.24 13.22 4.04
CA ILE A 99 -9.37 14.04 2.83
C ILE A 99 -8.83 15.46 3.07
N ARG A 100 -9.08 16.07 4.24
CA ARG A 100 -8.50 17.39 4.59
C ARG A 100 -6.98 17.33 4.68
N GLU A 101 -6.42 16.27 5.27
CA GLU A 101 -4.97 16.07 5.35
C GLU A 101 -4.34 15.91 3.96
N ILE A 102 -4.97 15.11 3.08
CA ILE A 102 -4.52 14.95 1.69
C ILE A 102 -4.58 16.30 0.94
N ALA A 103 -5.66 17.06 1.11
CA ALA A 103 -5.82 18.37 0.50
C ALA A 103 -4.69 19.34 0.94
N ALA A 104 -4.42 19.40 2.24
CA ALA A 104 -3.35 20.22 2.80
C ALA A 104 -1.96 19.81 2.25
N GLN A 105 -1.68 18.51 2.19
CA GLN A 105 -0.41 18.00 1.64
C GLN A 105 -0.21 18.34 0.17
N ARG A 106 -1.29 18.40 -0.61
CA ARG A 106 -1.27 18.71 -2.04
C ARG A 106 -1.43 20.21 -2.34
N SER A 107 -1.55 21.04 -1.30
CA SER A 107 -1.89 22.46 -1.44
C SER A 107 -3.14 22.70 -2.30
N GLN A 108 -4.12 21.80 -2.17
CA GLN A 108 -5.40 21.83 -2.89
C GLN A 108 -6.52 22.18 -1.91
N ASP A 109 -7.57 22.84 -2.41
CA ASP A 109 -8.78 23.07 -1.62
C ASP A 109 -9.51 21.75 -1.28
N TYR A 110 -9.94 21.62 -0.03
CA TYR A 110 -10.67 20.46 0.49
C TYR A 110 -11.98 20.24 -0.27
N GLY A 111 -12.76 21.29 -0.51
CA GLY A 111 -14.07 21.17 -1.17
C GLY A 111 -13.92 20.65 -2.61
N THR A 112 -12.90 21.15 -3.31
CA THR A 112 -12.54 20.71 -4.66
C THR A 112 -12.06 19.25 -4.68
N LEU A 113 -11.20 18.85 -3.74
CA LEU A 113 -10.74 17.47 -3.64
C LEU A 113 -11.89 16.51 -3.30
N LYS A 114 -12.73 16.85 -2.31
CA LYS A 114 -13.87 16.02 -1.90
C LYS A 114 -14.83 15.79 -3.06
N LYS A 115 -15.23 16.85 -3.78
CA LYS A 115 -16.08 16.73 -4.97
C LYS A 115 -15.45 15.87 -6.05
N SER A 116 -14.14 15.97 -6.27
CA SER A 116 -13.43 15.11 -7.23
C SER A 116 -13.50 13.65 -6.82
N LEU A 117 -13.24 13.35 -5.54
CA LEU A 117 -13.26 11.98 -5.03
C LEU A 117 -14.67 11.38 -5.06
N GLU A 118 -15.70 12.16 -4.74
CA GLU A 118 -17.10 11.74 -4.82
C GLU A 118 -17.53 11.49 -6.26
N LYS A 119 -17.18 12.39 -7.19
CA LYS A 119 -17.51 12.25 -8.61
C LYS A 119 -16.92 10.98 -9.22
N ASP A 120 -15.72 10.61 -8.80
CA ASP A 120 -14.99 9.46 -9.32
C ASP A 120 -15.23 8.18 -8.49
N ASP A 121 -16.15 8.20 -7.52
CA ASP A 121 -16.42 7.11 -6.55
C ASP A 121 -15.16 6.60 -5.82
N LEU A 122 -14.19 7.50 -5.60
CA LEU A 122 -12.91 7.20 -4.96
C LEU A 122 -12.93 7.39 -3.44
N THR A 123 -14.04 7.86 -2.86
CA THR A 123 -14.17 7.98 -1.39
C THR A 123 -14.00 6.63 -0.69
N GLU A 124 -14.49 5.55 -1.29
CA GLU A 124 -14.28 4.18 -0.77
C GLU A 124 -12.81 3.76 -0.78
N ASN A 125 -12.00 4.30 -1.70
CA ASN A 125 -10.57 4.04 -1.71
C ASN A 125 -9.87 4.71 -0.53
N VAL A 126 -10.30 5.92 -0.16
CA VAL A 126 -9.79 6.58 1.06
C VAL A 126 -10.17 5.77 2.28
N ARG A 127 -11.44 5.35 2.39
CA ARG A 127 -11.91 4.51 3.50
C ARG A 127 -11.16 3.18 3.57
N SER A 128 -10.95 2.51 2.44
CA SER A 128 -10.20 1.25 2.37
C SER A 128 -8.74 1.40 2.80
N LYS A 129 -8.09 2.51 2.45
CA LYS A 129 -6.73 2.83 2.90
C LYS A 129 -6.66 3.06 4.40
N LEU A 130 -7.60 3.85 4.94
CA LEU A 130 -7.73 4.08 6.38
C LEU A 130 -7.94 2.78 7.16
N LEU A 131 -8.83 1.91 6.66
CA LEU A 131 -9.12 0.63 7.29
C LEU A 131 -7.87 -0.27 7.28
N SER A 132 -7.12 -0.28 6.17
CA SER A 132 -5.87 -1.03 6.07
C SER A 132 -4.83 -0.53 7.07
N ARG A 133 -4.68 0.80 7.22
CA ARG A 133 -3.79 1.42 8.21
C ARG A 133 -4.16 0.99 9.63
N LYS A 134 -5.44 1.13 10.01
CA LYS A 134 -5.94 0.66 11.32
C LYS A 134 -5.69 -0.83 11.55
N THR A 135 -5.82 -1.64 10.51
CA THR A 135 -5.58 -3.08 10.61
C THR A 135 -4.11 -3.35 10.91
N TYR A 136 -3.18 -2.64 10.27
CA TYR A 136 -1.76 -2.76 10.59
C TYR A 136 -1.43 -2.29 12.01
N GLU A 137 -2.02 -1.18 12.46
CA GLU A 137 -1.85 -0.67 13.83
C GLU A 137 -2.32 -1.72 14.85
N LEU A 138 -3.50 -2.33 14.65
CA LEU A 138 -3.99 -3.40 15.51
C LEU A 138 -3.06 -4.63 15.50
N LEU A 139 -2.56 -5.01 14.32
CA LEU A 139 -1.63 -6.13 14.18
C LEU A 139 -0.29 -5.84 14.86
N GLU A 140 0.17 -4.58 14.86
CA GLU A 140 1.36 -4.15 15.59
C GLU A 140 1.18 -4.26 17.10
N GLU A 141 0.02 -3.82 17.62
CA GLU A 141 -0.31 -3.93 19.04
C GLU A 141 -0.44 -5.37 19.53
N LYS A 142 -1.03 -6.25 18.69
CA LYS A 142 -1.25 -7.66 19.04
C LYS A 142 -0.07 -8.57 18.69
N ALA A 143 0.89 -8.12 17.89
CA ALA A 143 2.03 -8.93 17.51
C ALA A 143 2.99 -9.13 18.69
N THR A 144 3.44 -10.36 18.88
CA THR A 144 4.59 -10.63 19.76
C THR A 144 5.86 -10.14 19.07
N ILE A 145 6.32 -8.93 19.41
CA ILE A 145 7.51 -8.31 18.83
C ILE A 145 8.76 -8.83 19.54
N THR A 146 9.51 -9.73 18.88
CA THR A 146 10.88 -10.06 19.29
C THR A 146 11.84 -9.10 18.58
N SER A 147 12.29 -8.05 19.28
CA SER A 147 13.26 -7.11 18.73
C SER A 147 14.66 -7.74 18.69
N ILE A 148 15.03 -8.30 17.54
CA ILE A 148 16.42 -8.64 17.26
C ILE A 148 17.16 -7.36 16.91
N ARG A 149 17.93 -6.84 17.88
CA ARG A 149 18.88 -5.75 17.64
C ARG A 149 19.82 -6.24 16.54
N LYS A 150 19.79 -5.61 15.36
CA LYS A 150 20.75 -5.90 14.29
C LYS A 150 22.12 -5.46 14.79
N GLU A 151 22.84 -6.38 15.42
CA GLU A 151 24.21 -6.16 15.85
C GLU A 151 25.03 -5.92 14.58
N ASN A 152 25.64 -4.74 14.48
CA ASN A 152 26.51 -4.37 13.38
C ASN A 152 27.53 -5.49 13.17
N SER A 153 27.48 -6.18 12.02
CA SER A 153 28.48 -7.18 11.68
C SER A 153 29.84 -6.50 11.64
N LYS A 154 30.67 -6.75 12.66
CA LYS A 154 32.09 -6.44 12.63
C LYS A 154 32.66 -7.09 11.38
N ILE A 155 33.27 -6.26 10.53
CA ILE A 155 34.12 -6.70 9.43
C ILE A 155 35.21 -7.58 10.06
N PRO A 156 35.40 -8.84 9.65
CA PRO A 156 36.53 -9.62 10.10
C PRO A 156 37.77 -9.06 9.40
N GLU A 157 38.60 -8.30 10.12
CA GLU A 157 40.00 -8.12 9.77
C GLU A 157 40.64 -9.52 9.76
N LYS A 158 40.98 -9.99 8.55
CA LYS A 158 41.82 -11.18 8.39
C LYS A 158 43.18 -10.88 8.99
N GLY A 159 43.49 -11.53 10.11
CA GLY A 159 44.85 -11.69 10.60
C GLY A 159 45.57 -12.81 9.83
N LYS A 160 46.61 -12.44 9.10
CA LYS A 160 47.98 -13.02 9.07
C LYS A 160 48.69 -12.60 7.78
#